data_AF-A0A4R1LW97-F1
#
_entry.id   AF-A0A4R1LW97-F1
#
_cell.length_a   1.000
_cell.length_b   1.000
_cell.length_c   1.000
_cell.angle_alpha   90.00
_cell.angle_beta   90.00
_cell.angle_gamma   90.00
#
_symmetry.space_group_name_H-M   'P 1'
#
loop_
_entity.id
_entity.type
_entity.pdbx_description
1 polymer ?
#
loop_
_entity_poly.entity_id
_entity_poly.type
_entity_poly.pdbx_seq_one_letter_code
_entity_poly.pdbx_strand_id
1 'polypeptide(L)'
;MELVTPAIGLIFWQTIGFVILLFVLTKFAWKPVMKSISERERSIEAALDSAEKAKEEMARLTNENEHLLIQARAERDTILKEAKQLKDQIVSSAKAAAETEGAKMIEKARQEIEHQKVLALAEVKNEVSTLALDIARKVLHKNFQEQSNQEQLVNELLKDIKLN
;
A
#
# COMPACT_ATOMS: atom_id res chain seq x y z
N MET A 1 45.40 -105.01 -18.63
CA MET A 1 44.74 -103.71 -18.39
C MET A 1 44.70 -103.45 -16.89
N GLU A 2 45.81 -103.01 -16.29
CA GLU A 2 45.90 -102.65 -14.85
C GLU A 2 46.28 -101.17 -14.68
N LEU A 3 45.78 -100.28 -15.54
CA LEU A 3 46.18 -98.87 -15.59
C LEU A 3 45.03 -97.88 -15.32
N VAL A 4 43.89 -98.36 -14.80
CA VAL A 4 42.70 -97.49 -14.60
C VAL A 4 42.06 -97.65 -13.22
N THR A 5 42.69 -98.34 -12.27
CA THR A 5 42.26 -98.28 -10.86
C THR A 5 43.30 -97.48 -10.08
N PRO A 6 42.99 -96.23 -9.68
CA PRO A 6 43.91 -95.48 -8.84
C PRO A 6 44.18 -96.30 -7.58
N ALA A 7 45.46 -96.41 -7.20
CA ALA A 7 45.84 -97.11 -5.98
C ALA A 7 44.99 -96.60 -4.81
N ILE A 8 44.43 -97.49 -4.01
CA ILE A 8 43.48 -97.16 -2.93
C ILE A 8 44.04 -96.08 -1.99
N GLY A 9 45.36 -96.04 -1.80
CA GLY A 9 46.05 -94.99 -1.05
C GLY A 9 45.95 -93.58 -1.65
N LEU A 10 45.95 -93.43 -2.98
CA LEU A 10 45.77 -92.13 -3.65
C LEU A 10 44.36 -91.60 -3.44
N ILE A 11 43.34 -92.46 -3.59
CA ILE A 11 41.94 -92.10 -3.37
C ILE A 11 41.72 -91.66 -1.93
N PHE A 12 42.33 -92.37 -0.96
CA PHE A 12 42.24 -92.04 0.46
C PHE A 12 42.83 -90.66 0.77
N TRP A 13 44.05 -90.37 0.30
CA TRP A 13 44.71 -89.08 0.53
C TRP A 13 44.03 -87.92 -0.22
N GLN A 14 43.52 -88.17 -1.42
CA GLN A 14 42.74 -87.20 -2.18
C GLN A 14 41.41 -86.88 -1.50
N THR A 15 40.73 -87.88 -0.93
CA THR A 15 39.48 -87.69 -0.19
C THR A 15 39.73 -86.88 1.09
N ILE A 16 40.79 -87.20 1.84
CA ILE A 16 41.19 -86.42 3.01
C ILE A 16 41.51 -84.97 2.63
N GLY A 17 42.30 -84.75 1.58
CA GLY A 17 42.60 -83.41 1.07
C GLY A 17 41.34 -82.64 0.64
N PHE A 18 40.41 -83.32 -0.03
CA PHE A 18 39.13 -82.73 -0.43
C PHE A 18 38.26 -82.35 0.78
N VAL A 19 38.18 -83.21 1.80
CA VAL A 19 37.42 -82.91 3.03
C VAL A 19 38.04 -81.75 3.79
N ILE A 20 39.37 -81.69 3.90
CA ILE A 20 40.08 -80.56 4.53
C ILE A 20 39.80 -79.27 3.74
N LEU A 21 39.90 -79.30 2.41
CA LEU A 21 39.60 -78.16 1.56
C LEU A 21 38.14 -77.71 1.74
N LEU A 22 37.18 -78.64 1.76
CA LEU A 22 35.77 -78.36 1.96
C LEU A 22 35.53 -77.73 3.34
N PHE A 23 36.18 -78.21 4.39
CA PHE A 23 36.09 -77.62 5.73
C PHE A 23 36.66 -76.21 5.79
N VAL A 24 37.77 -75.95 5.09
CA VAL A 24 38.35 -74.60 4.97
C VAL A 24 37.41 -73.69 4.18
N LEU A 25 36.89 -74.12 3.03
CA LEU A 25 35.98 -73.30 2.22
C LEU A 25 34.66 -73.00 2.94
N THR A 26 34.06 -73.99 3.60
CA THR A 26 32.82 -73.77 4.37
C THR A 26 33.05 -72.82 5.54
N LYS A 27 34.18 -72.89 6.23
CA LYS A 27 34.50 -71.97 7.34
C LYS A 27 34.86 -70.56 6.88
N PHE A 28 35.64 -70.43 5.79
CA PHE A 28 36.22 -69.16 5.37
C PHE A 28 35.46 -68.46 4.23
N ALA A 29 34.92 -69.18 3.25
CA ALA A 29 34.25 -68.58 2.09
C ALA A 29 32.75 -68.34 2.31
N TRP A 30 32.08 -69.13 3.16
CA TRP A 30 30.63 -69.01 3.36
C TRP A 30 30.22 -67.68 4.01
N LYS A 31 30.96 -67.24 5.04
CA LYS A 31 30.71 -65.97 5.73
C LYS A 31 30.82 -64.74 4.81
N PRO A 32 31.90 -64.51 4.03
CA PRO A 32 32.01 -63.35 3.17
C PRO A 32 31.00 -63.35 2.03
N VAL A 33 30.66 -64.52 1.47
CA VAL A 33 29.63 -64.60 0.41
C VAL A 33 28.26 -64.19 0.94
N MET A 34 27.85 -64.75 2.09
CA MET A 34 26.56 -64.38 2.69
C MET A 34 26.53 -62.91 3.09
N LYS A 35 27.63 -62.40 3.65
CA LYS A 35 27.77 -60.98 4.00
C LYS A 35 27.58 -60.07 2.77
N SER A 36 28.18 -60.40 1.63
CA SER A 36 28.04 -59.60 0.41
C SER A 36 26.60 -59.60 -0.13
N ILE A 37 25.89 -60.73 -0.03
CA ILE A 37 24.48 -60.83 -0.43
C ILE A 37 23.61 -59.96 0.50
N SER A 38 23.79 -60.09 1.82
CA SER A 38 23.04 -59.27 2.79
C SER A 38 23.34 -57.78 2.68
N GLU A 39 24.58 -57.39 2.38
CA GLU A 39 24.94 -55.99 2.11
C GLU A 39 24.24 -55.45 0.85
N ARG A 40 24.19 -56.25 -0.23
CA ARG A 40 23.44 -55.89 -1.43
C ARG A 40 21.96 -55.74 -1.16
N GLU A 41 21.36 -56.71 -0.47
CA GLU A 41 19.94 -56.68 -0.09
C GLU A 41 19.61 -55.41 0.71
N ARG A 42 20.38 -55.12 1.76
CA ARG A 42 20.22 -53.90 2.57
C ARG A 42 20.39 -52.63 1.75
N SER A 43 21.36 -52.59 0.83
CA SER A 43 21.59 -51.42 -0.01
C SER A 43 20.42 -51.15 -0.96
N ILE A 44 19.81 -52.20 -1.51
CA ILE A 44 18.65 -52.11 -2.39
C ILE A 44 17.43 -51.68 -1.59
N GLU A 45 17.19 -52.29 -0.43
CA GLU A 45 16.09 -51.92 0.46
C GLU A 45 16.20 -50.45 0.89
N ALA A 46 17.40 -50.00 1.31
CA ALA A 46 17.63 -48.62 1.68
C ALA A 46 17.45 -47.64 0.49
N ALA A 47 17.88 -48.02 -0.71
CA ALA A 47 17.69 -47.20 -1.90
C ALA A 47 16.21 -47.09 -2.30
N LEU A 48 15.45 -48.19 -2.18
CA LEU A 48 14.01 -48.20 -2.45
C LEU A 48 13.23 -47.39 -1.41
N ASP A 49 13.52 -47.56 -0.12
CA ASP A 49 12.91 -46.77 0.96
C ASP A 49 13.23 -45.28 0.80
N SER A 50 14.47 -44.93 0.47
CA SER A 50 14.84 -43.54 0.18
C SER A 50 14.10 -42.97 -1.03
N ALA A 51 13.89 -43.78 -2.08
CA ALA A 51 13.18 -43.34 -3.28
C ALA A 51 11.69 -43.12 -3.00
N GLU A 52 11.06 -44.00 -2.22
CA GLU A 52 9.65 -43.85 -1.84
C GLU A 52 9.46 -42.62 -0.94
N LYS A 53 10.33 -42.43 0.06
CA LYS A 53 10.33 -41.22 0.90
C LYS A 53 10.51 -39.94 0.09
N ALA A 54 11.43 -39.93 -0.89
CA ALA A 54 11.63 -38.77 -1.74
C ALA A 54 10.38 -38.46 -2.60
N LYS A 55 9.68 -39.50 -3.07
CA LYS A 55 8.45 -39.37 -3.84
C LYS A 55 7.30 -38.85 -2.97
N GLU A 56 7.14 -39.37 -1.76
CA GLU A 56 6.14 -38.91 -0.80
C GLU A 56 6.39 -37.45 -0.39
N GLU A 57 7.65 -37.10 -0.11
CA GLU A 57 8.08 -35.73 0.20
C GLU A 57 7.78 -34.79 -0.97
N MET A 58 8.09 -35.18 -2.21
CA MET A 58 7.82 -34.39 -3.40
C MET A 58 6.31 -34.16 -3.60
N ALA A 59 5.50 -35.19 -3.37
CA ALA A 59 4.04 -35.07 -3.43
C ALA A 59 3.51 -34.13 -2.33
N ARG A 60 4.04 -34.22 -1.11
CA ARG A 60 3.69 -33.32 -0.01
C ARG A 60 4.05 -31.87 -0.34
N LEU A 61 5.28 -31.62 -0.80
CA LEU A 61 5.76 -30.29 -1.18
C LEU A 61 4.95 -29.70 -2.33
N THR A 62 4.53 -30.51 -3.30
CA THR A 62 3.71 -30.04 -4.42
C THR A 62 2.33 -29.61 -3.93
N ASN A 63 1.67 -30.43 -3.09
CA ASN A 63 0.39 -30.09 -2.48
C ASN A 63 0.48 -28.83 -1.61
N GLU A 64 1.54 -28.70 -0.81
CA GLU A 64 1.77 -27.54 0.02
C GLU A 64 2.02 -26.29 -0.83
N ASN A 65 2.77 -26.40 -1.92
CA ASN A 65 3.00 -25.30 -2.86
C ASN A 65 1.69 -24.84 -3.53
N GLU A 66 0.86 -25.79 -3.97
CA GLU A 66 -0.47 -25.47 -4.53
C GLU A 66 -1.34 -24.75 -3.51
N HIS A 67 -1.36 -25.21 -2.25
CA HIS A 67 -2.09 -24.55 -1.17
C HIS A 67 -1.57 -23.13 -0.91
N LEU A 68 -0.24 -22.95 -0.82
CA LEU A 68 0.39 -21.65 -0.65
C LEU A 68 0.07 -20.70 -1.82
N LEU A 69 0.05 -21.20 -3.05
CA LEU A 69 -0.32 -20.41 -4.22
C LEU A 69 -1.79 -19.95 -4.17
N ILE A 70 -2.70 -20.82 -3.73
CA ILE A 70 -4.11 -20.47 -3.55
C ILE A 70 -4.26 -19.42 -2.46
N GLN A 71 -3.59 -19.59 -1.32
CA GLN A 71 -3.62 -18.64 -0.21
C GLN A 71 -3.06 -17.28 -0.63
N ALA A 72 -1.91 -17.25 -1.32
CA ALA A 72 -1.30 -16.03 -1.82
C ALA A 72 -2.22 -15.29 -2.82
N ARG A 73 -2.94 -16.02 -3.68
CA ARG A 73 -3.93 -15.43 -4.60
C ARG A 73 -5.12 -14.84 -3.84
N ALA A 74 -5.64 -15.54 -2.83
CA ALA A 74 -6.73 -15.05 -2.01
C ALA A 74 -6.35 -13.79 -1.21
N GLU A 75 -5.14 -13.78 -0.65
CA GLU A 75 -4.59 -12.62 0.06
C GLU A 75 -4.39 -11.44 -0.88
N ARG A 76 -3.80 -11.66 -2.07
CA ARG A 76 -3.68 -10.63 -3.11
C ARG A 76 -5.04 -10.04 -3.47
N ASP A 77 -6.06 -10.87 -3.68
CA ASP A 77 -7.39 -10.40 -4.07
C ASP A 77 -8.05 -9.60 -2.94
N THR A 78 -7.80 -9.98 -1.69
CA THR A 78 -8.22 -9.22 -0.50
C THR A 78 -7.55 -7.86 -0.45
N ILE A 79 -6.22 -7.80 -0.58
CA ILE A 79 -5.45 -6.55 -0.61
C ILE A 79 -5.93 -5.63 -1.74
N LEU A 80 -6.16 -6.17 -2.95
CA LEU A 80 -6.65 -5.39 -4.08
C LEU A 80 -8.06 -4.85 -3.85
N LYS A 81 -8.93 -5.61 -3.18
CA LYS A 81 -10.27 -5.17 -2.82
C LYS A 81 -10.22 -4.05 -1.78
N GLU A 82 -9.44 -4.22 -0.73
CA GLU A 82 -9.25 -3.20 0.32
C GLU A 82 -8.63 -1.92 -0.25
N ALA A 83 -7.62 -2.04 -1.12
CA ALA A 83 -7.01 -0.90 -1.79
C ALA A 83 -8.01 -0.12 -2.65
N LYS A 84 -8.90 -0.82 -3.38
CA LYS A 84 -9.97 -0.17 -4.15
C LYS A 84 -10.97 0.55 -3.25
N GLN A 85 -11.41 -0.10 -2.17
CA GLN A 85 -12.33 0.50 -1.20
C GLN A 85 -11.72 1.73 -0.54
N LEU A 86 -10.46 1.65 -0.12
CA LEU A 86 -9.73 2.77 0.46
C LEU A 86 -9.57 3.92 -0.53
N LYS A 87 -9.23 3.62 -1.79
CA LYS A 87 -9.15 4.62 -2.87
C LYS A 87 -10.48 5.34 -3.04
N ASP A 88 -11.58 4.61 -3.12
CA ASP A 88 -12.91 5.20 -3.31
C ASP A 88 -13.34 6.04 -2.09
N GLN A 89 -13.01 5.58 -0.87
CA GLN A 89 -13.23 6.34 0.36
C GLN A 89 -12.40 7.62 0.41
N ILE A 90 -11.11 7.57 0.04
CA ILE A 90 -10.25 8.75 -0.04
C ILE A 90 -10.83 9.76 -1.04
N VAL A 91 -11.20 9.30 -2.24
CA VAL A 91 -11.77 10.18 -3.27
C VAL A 91 -13.10 10.80 -2.80
N SER A 92 -13.96 10.02 -2.16
CA SER A 92 -15.22 10.53 -1.59
C SER A 92 -14.97 11.56 -0.50
N SER A 93 -14.07 11.28 0.45
CA SER A 93 -13.74 12.21 1.54
C SER A 93 -13.10 13.50 1.02
N ALA A 94 -12.21 13.40 0.02
CA ALA A 94 -11.57 14.54 -0.61
C ALA A 94 -12.60 15.42 -1.35
N LYS A 95 -13.57 14.81 -2.05
CA LYS A 95 -14.66 15.56 -2.69
C LYS A 95 -15.52 16.30 -1.67
N ALA A 96 -15.94 15.62 -0.60
CA ALA A 96 -16.74 16.24 0.46
C ALA A 96 -16.00 17.39 1.16
N ALA A 97 -14.69 17.23 1.41
CA ALA A 97 -13.85 18.28 1.96
C ALA A 97 -13.72 19.46 0.97
N ALA A 98 -13.50 19.19 -0.31
CA ALA A 98 -13.41 20.23 -1.35
C ALA A 98 -14.72 21.01 -1.51
N GLU A 99 -15.89 20.33 -1.47
CA GLU A 99 -17.20 20.99 -1.48
C GLU A 99 -17.40 21.88 -0.26
N THR A 100 -17.01 21.40 0.93
CA THR A 100 -17.12 22.16 2.18
C THR A 100 -16.23 23.40 2.17
N GLU A 101 -14.96 23.25 1.77
CA GLU A 101 -14.03 24.38 1.67
C GLU A 101 -14.42 25.35 0.55
N GLY A 102 -14.94 24.85 -0.57
CA GLY A 102 -15.49 25.66 -1.65
C GLY A 102 -16.68 26.50 -1.19
N ALA A 103 -17.61 25.91 -0.44
CA ALA A 103 -18.75 26.63 0.14
C ALA A 103 -18.29 27.73 1.12
N LYS A 104 -17.31 27.44 1.99
CA LYS A 104 -16.71 28.43 2.88
C LYS A 104 -16.03 29.57 2.11
N MET A 105 -15.33 29.25 1.03
CA MET A 105 -14.67 30.26 0.19
C MET A 105 -15.68 31.19 -0.47
N ILE A 106 -16.76 30.64 -1.03
CA ILE A 106 -17.84 31.42 -1.63
C ILE A 106 -18.51 32.32 -0.58
N GLU A 107 -18.77 31.80 0.61
CA GLU A 107 -19.38 32.57 1.69
C GLU A 107 -18.48 33.73 2.13
N LYS A 108 -17.17 33.48 2.32
CA LYS A 108 -16.20 34.55 2.60
C LYS A 108 -16.15 35.58 1.49
N ALA A 109 -16.17 35.16 0.22
CA ALA A 109 -16.19 36.08 -0.91
C ALA A 109 -17.45 36.94 -0.93
N ARG A 110 -18.62 36.38 -0.60
CA ARG A 110 -19.88 37.14 -0.48
C ARG A 110 -19.83 38.17 0.64
N GLN A 111 -19.29 37.78 1.80
CA GLN A 111 -19.12 38.69 2.94
C GLN A 111 -18.19 39.86 2.59
N GLU A 112 -17.08 39.57 1.91
CA GLU A 112 -16.16 40.61 1.44
C GLU A 112 -16.83 41.53 0.41
N ILE A 113 -17.59 40.98 -0.54
CA ILE A 113 -18.34 41.79 -1.54
C ILE A 113 -19.34 42.73 -0.86
N GLU A 114 -20.11 42.25 0.12
CA GLU A 114 -21.05 43.10 0.84
C GLU A 114 -20.33 44.18 1.66
N HIS A 115 -19.20 43.84 2.29
CA HIS A 115 -18.37 44.82 2.98
C HIS A 115 -17.83 45.90 2.02
N GLN A 116 -17.27 45.51 0.88
CA GLN A 116 -16.78 46.44 -0.15
C GLN A 116 -17.90 47.32 -0.71
N LYS A 117 -19.11 46.77 -0.89
CA LYS A 117 -20.28 47.53 -1.33
C LYS A 117 -20.69 48.61 -0.33
N VAL A 118 -20.65 48.30 0.97
CA VAL A 118 -20.92 49.28 2.03
C VAL A 118 -19.88 50.40 2.01
N LEU A 119 -18.60 50.05 1.85
CA LEU A 119 -17.52 51.04 1.73
C LEU A 119 -17.70 51.93 0.50
N ALA A 120 -17.99 51.35 -0.67
CA ALA A 120 -18.24 52.10 -1.90
C ALA A 120 -19.45 53.04 -1.77
N LEU A 121 -20.54 52.61 -1.12
CA LEU A 121 -21.69 53.48 -0.86
C LEU A 121 -21.35 54.64 0.07
N ALA A 122 -20.52 54.41 1.09
CA ALA A 122 -20.05 55.46 1.98
C ALA A 122 -19.17 56.49 1.26
N GLU A 123 -18.29 56.01 0.37
CA GLU A 123 -17.45 56.86 -0.48
C GLU A 123 -18.30 57.73 -1.43
N VAL A 124 -19.26 57.13 -2.13
CA VAL A 124 -20.20 57.87 -2.99
C VAL A 124 -20.98 58.93 -2.20
N LYS A 125 -21.44 58.60 -0.98
CA LYS A 125 -22.15 59.57 -0.14
C LYS A 125 -21.27 60.76 0.25
N ASN A 126 -19.99 60.53 0.53
CA ASN A 126 -19.03 61.58 0.83
C ASN A 126 -18.76 62.46 -0.40
N GLU A 127 -18.59 61.86 -1.58
CA GLU A 127 -18.42 62.62 -2.83
C GLU A 127 -19.64 63.50 -3.13
N VAL A 128 -20.85 62.94 -3.01
CA VAL A 128 -22.10 63.70 -3.21
C VAL A 128 -22.23 64.84 -2.20
N SER A 129 -21.87 64.61 -0.93
CA SER A 129 -21.90 65.65 0.10
C SER A 129 -20.92 66.79 -0.21
N THR A 130 -19.73 66.45 -0.70
CA THR A 130 -18.71 67.42 -1.11
C THR A 130 -19.19 68.23 -2.32
N LEU A 131 -19.76 67.57 -3.33
CA LEU A 131 -20.33 68.23 -4.51
C LEU A 131 -21.50 69.15 -4.14
N ALA A 132 -22.38 68.71 -3.23
CA ALA A 132 -23.50 69.52 -2.74
C ALA A 132 -23.02 70.79 -2.02
N LEU A 133 -21.98 70.69 -1.18
CA LEU A 133 -21.34 71.84 -0.53
C LEU A 133 -20.70 72.79 -1.54
N ASP A 134 -20.05 72.26 -2.57
CA ASP A 134 -19.46 73.08 -3.64
C ASP A 134 -20.51 73.81 -4.47
N ILE A 135 -21.65 73.16 -4.78
CA ILE A 135 -22.79 73.80 -5.44
C ILE A 135 -23.39 74.87 -4.53
N ALA A 136 -23.63 74.57 -3.25
CA ALA A 136 -24.16 75.53 -2.28
C ALA A 136 -23.22 76.75 -2.17
N ARG A 137 -21.90 76.54 -2.12
CA ARG A 137 -20.89 77.61 -2.12
C ARG A 137 -20.99 78.47 -3.38
N LYS A 138 -21.11 77.86 -4.56
CA LYS A 138 -21.26 78.59 -5.84
C LYS A 138 -22.57 79.40 -5.90
N VAL A 139 -23.69 78.81 -5.47
CA VAL A 139 -25.01 79.48 -5.45
C VAL A 139 -25.01 80.66 -4.47
N LEU A 140 -24.51 80.46 -3.25
CA LEU A 140 -24.35 81.52 -2.26
C LEU A 140 -23.46 82.64 -2.81
N HIS A 141 -22.29 82.31 -3.37
CA HIS A 141 -21.38 83.29 -3.95
C HIS A 141 -22.04 84.11 -5.07
N LYS A 142 -22.89 83.49 -5.90
CA LYS A 142 -23.66 84.19 -6.94
C LYS A 142 -24.73 85.11 -6.35
N ASN A 143 -25.46 84.67 -5.32
CA ASN A 143 -26.49 85.49 -4.66
C ASN A 143 -25.91 86.69 -3.89
N PHE A 144 -24.67 86.57 -3.38
CA PHE A 144 -23.97 87.65 -2.69
C PHE A 144 -23.27 88.66 -3.61
N GLN A 145 -23.36 88.51 -4.94
CA GLN A 145 -22.90 89.54 -5.88
C GLN A 145 -23.87 90.73 -5.96
N GLU A 146 -25.12 90.56 -5.51
CA GLU A 146 -26.08 91.65 -5.36
C GLU A 146 -25.97 92.29 -3.96
N GLN A 147 -25.61 93.58 -3.91
CA GLN A 147 -25.37 94.36 -2.70
C GLN A 147 -26.59 94.38 -1.73
N SER A 148 -27.80 94.32 -2.31
CA SER A 148 -29.08 94.19 -1.59
C SER A 148 -29.14 92.96 -0.66
N ASN A 149 -28.65 91.81 -1.11
CA ASN A 149 -28.76 90.56 -0.38
C ASN A 149 -27.74 90.46 0.77
N GLN A 150 -26.60 91.16 0.67
CA GLN A 150 -25.64 91.27 1.76
C GLN A 150 -26.18 92.11 2.94
N GLU A 151 -26.84 93.23 2.66
CA GLU A 151 -27.41 94.11 3.69
C GLU A 151 -28.56 93.43 4.45
N GLN A 152 -29.38 92.62 3.78
CA GLN A 152 -30.44 91.84 4.42
C GLN A 152 -29.89 90.78 5.38
N LEU A 153 -28.86 90.03 5.01
CA LEU A 153 -28.26 89.02 5.88
C LEU A 153 -27.62 89.62 7.12
N VAL A 154 -26.94 90.76 6.99
CA VAL A 154 -26.35 91.46 8.15
C VAL A 154 -27.45 91.93 9.10
N ASN A 155 -28.55 92.48 8.60
CA ASN A 155 -29.68 92.89 9.42
C ASN A 155 -30.39 91.71 10.11
N GLU A 156 -30.44 90.55 9.46
CA GLU A 156 -31.06 89.33 10.00
C GLU A 156 -30.18 88.69 11.09
N LEU A 157 -28.86 88.58 10.86
CA LEU A 157 -27.90 88.14 11.89
C LEU A 157 -27.85 89.09 13.09
N LEU A 158 -27.95 90.41 12.85
CA LEU A 158 -28.04 91.41 13.92
C LEU A 158 -29.37 91.34 14.69
N LYS A 159 -30.44 90.78 14.11
CA LYS A 159 -31.70 90.50 14.82
C LYS A 159 -31.57 89.26 15.72
N ASP A 160 -30.98 88.18 15.22
CA ASP A 160 -30.78 86.96 16.02
C ASP A 160 -29.82 87.18 17.20
N ILE A 161 -28.78 88.01 17.02
CA ILE A 161 -27.86 88.37 18.11
C ILE A 161 -28.52 89.28 19.16
N LYS A 162 -29.56 90.03 18.80
CA LYS A 162 -30.31 90.91 19.73
C LYS A 162 -31.44 90.20 20.47
N LEU A 163 -31.67 88.91 20.20
CA LEU A 163 -32.72 88.09 20.81
C LEU A 163 -32.19 87.11 21.89
N ASN A 164 -30.93 87.23 22.27
CA ASN A 164 -30.34 86.72 23.53
C ASN A 164 -29.78 87.89 24.35
#